data_AF-A0A1H8IED4-F1
#
_entry.id   AF-A0A1H8IED4-F1
#
_cell.length_a   1.000
_cell.length_b   1.000
_cell.length_c   1.000
_cell.angle_alpha   90.00
_cell.angle_beta   90.00
_cell.angle_gamma   90.00
#
_symmetry.space_group_name_H-M   'P 1'
#
loop_
_entity.id
_entity.type
_entity.pdbx_description
1 polymer ?
#
loop_
_entity_poly.entity_id
_entity_poly.type
_entity_poly.pdbx_seq_one_letter_code
_entity_poly.pdbx_strand_id
1 'polypeptide(L)' 'MALITCNECGRQISDRASSCPGCGAPVAGNAPVQQLIDAGTAKTAVTGLAAWLVAPWIGRALFAIAALIFLGYLLTSGR' A
#
# COMPACT_ATOMS: atom_id res chain seq x y z
N MET A 1 3.77 -26.10 -6.31
CA MET A 1 2.73 -27.05 -5.85
C MET A 1 3.00 -27.26 -4.38
N ALA A 2 2.07 -26.90 -3.50
CA ALA A 2 2.28 -26.95 -2.06
C ALA A 2 1.44 -28.10 -1.48
N LEU A 3 2.07 -29.02 -0.76
CA LEU A 3 1.32 -30.00 0.01
C LEU A 3 0.84 -29.31 1.29
N ILE A 4 -0.48 -29.34 1.53
CA ILE A 4 -1.10 -28.85 2.75
C ILE A 4 -1.51 -30.05 3.62
N THR A 5 -1.45 -29.89 4.94
CA THR A 5 -1.90 -30.93 5.87
C THR A 5 -3.42 -30.83 6.00
N CYS A 6 -4.13 -31.93 5.77
CA CYS A 6 -5.56 -32.01 6.02
C CYS A 6 -5.83 -31.89 7.53
N ASN A 7 -6.63 -30.90 7.95
CA ASN A 7 -6.99 -30.67 9.34
C ASN A 7 -7.83 -31.81 9.97
N GLU A 8 -8.45 -32.66 9.14
CA GLU A 8 -9.28 -33.77 9.60
C GLU A 8 -8.48 -35.06 9.80
N CYS A 9 -7.63 -35.44 8.84
CA CYS A 9 -6.91 -36.73 8.87
C CYS A 9 -5.39 -36.63 9.01
N GLY A 10 -4.83 -35.42 9.03
CA GLY A 10 -3.39 -35.19 9.16
C GLY A 10 -2.55 -35.63 7.95
N ARG A 11 -3.18 -36.10 6.86
CA ARG A 11 -2.46 -36.47 5.63
C ARG A 11 -2.09 -35.23 4.84
N GLN A 12 -0.93 -35.29 4.18
CA GLN A 12 -0.51 -34.28 3.23
C GLN A 12 -1.26 -34.46 1.91
N ILE A 13 -1.91 -33.40 1.44
CA ILE A 13 -2.73 -33.36 0.24
C ILE A 13 -2.33 -32.14 -0.61
N SER A 14 -2.64 -32.13 -1.90
CA SER A 14 -2.33 -30.96 -2.74
C SER A 14 -3.21 -29.77 -2.37
N ASP A 15 -2.63 -28.57 -2.38
CA ASP A 15 -3.30 -27.28 -2.28
C ASP A 15 -4.44 -27.06 -3.30
N ARG A 16 -4.52 -27.89 -4.34
CA ARG A 16 -5.56 -27.86 -5.38
C ARG A 16 -6.64 -28.94 -5.24
N ALA A 17 -6.54 -29.83 -4.26
CA ALA A 17 -7.53 -30.88 -4.08
C ALA A 17 -8.87 -30.28 -3.64
N SER A 18 -9.98 -30.63 -4.29
CA SER A 18 -11.34 -30.22 -3.89
C SER A 18 -11.80 -30.93 -2.62
N SER A 19 -11.30 -32.14 -2.39
CA SER A 19 -11.57 -32.94 -1.20
C SER A 19 -10.36 -33.79 -0.87
N CYS A 20 -10.17 -34.09 0.41
CA CYS A 20 -9.07 -34.92 0.87
C CYS A 20 -9.28 -36.37 0.38
N PRO A 21 -8.35 -36.98 -0.39
CA PRO A 21 -8.47 -38.37 -0.83
C PRO A 21 -8.33 -39.38 0.32
N GLY A 22 -7.88 -38.95 1.50
CA GLY A 22 -7.71 -39.80 2.67
C GLY A 22 -8.97 -39.96 3.53
N CYS A 23 -9.76 -38.90 3.68
CA CYS A 23 -10.92 -38.88 4.57
C CYS A 23 -12.21 -38.38 3.91
N GLY A 24 -12.16 -37.88 2.67
CA GLY A 24 -13.32 -37.32 1.97
C GLY A 24 -13.74 -35.92 2.43
N ALA A 25 -13.05 -35.33 3.42
CA ALA A 25 -13.38 -33.99 3.90
C ALA A 25 -13.15 -32.91 2.83
N PRO A 26 -14.04 -31.92 2.71
CA PRO A 26 -13.87 -30.82 1.77
C PRO A 26 -12.66 -29.98 2.19
N VAL A 27 -11.76 -29.73 1.24
CA VAL A 27 -10.60 -28.89 1.47
C VAL A 27 -11.08 -27.47 1.19
N ALA A 28 -11.46 -26.74 2.24
CA ALA A 28 -11.80 -25.33 2.13
C ALA A 28 -10.55 -24.62 1.63
N GLY A 29 -10.51 -24.40 0.31
CA GLY A 29 -9.35 -23.90 -0.41
C GLY A 29 -8.86 -22.64 0.28
N ASN A 30 -7.62 -22.68 0.73
CA ASN A 30 -6.94 -21.54 1.29
C ASN A 30 -6.78 -20.55 0.13
N ALA A 31 -7.80 -19.71 -0.08
CA ALA A 31 -7.72 -18.61 -1.02
C ALA A 31 -6.44 -17.86 -0.66
N PRO A 32 -5.54 -17.62 -1.63
CA PRO A 32 -4.28 -16.98 -1.33
C PRO A 32 -4.62 -15.67 -0.60
N VAL A 33 -4.08 -15.54 0.60
CA VAL A 33 -4.05 -14.32 1.43
C VAL A 33 -3.17 -13.26 0.74
N GLN A 34 -3.35 -13.09 -0.56
CA GLN A 34 -2.74 -12.08 -1.41
C GLN A 34 -3.77 -10.99 -1.72
N GLN A 35 -5.08 -11.29 -1.62
CA GLN A 35 -6.13 -10.27 -1.79
C GLN A 35 -6.37 -9.38 -0.57
N LEU A 36 -5.67 -9.62 0.55
CA LEU A 36 -5.73 -8.76 1.74
C LEU A 36 -4.57 -7.74 1.80
N ILE A 37 -3.65 -7.79 0.84
CA ILE A 37 -2.49 -6.89 0.75
C ILE A 37 -2.59 -5.98 -0.49
N ASP A 38 -3.73 -5.96 -1.17
CA ASP A 38 -4.03 -4.96 -2.21
C ASP A 38 -4.42 -3.62 -1.55
N ALA A 39 -3.44 -3.02 -0.87
CA ALA A 39 -3.39 -1.61 -0.52
C ALA A 39 -3.17 -0.72 -1.77
N GLY A 40 -3.77 -1.09 -2.90
CA GLY A 40 -3.77 -0.34 -4.16
C GLY A 40 -5.00 0.55 -4.33
N THR A 41 -6.14 0.16 -3.75
CA THR A 41 -7.44 0.85 -4.03
C THR A 41 -7.82 1.90 -2.99
N ALA A 42 -7.24 1.87 -1.78
CA ALA A 42 -7.54 2.85 -0.74
C ALA A 42 -6.70 4.15 -0.83
N LYS A 43 -5.63 4.17 -1.63
CA LYS A 43 -4.70 5.32 -1.67
C LYS A 43 -5.16 6.43 -2.61
N THR A 44 -5.95 6.14 -3.64
CA THR A 44 -6.30 7.13 -4.68
C THR A 44 -7.41 8.09 -4.24
N ALA A 45 -8.30 7.68 -3.33
CA ALA A 45 -9.37 8.54 -2.83
C ALA A 45 -8.85 9.57 -1.80
N VAL A 46 -7.84 9.21 -1.01
CA VAL A 46 -7.26 10.11 0.00
C VAL A 46 -6.19 11.04 -0.59
N THR A 47 -5.44 10.61 -1.61
CA THR A 47 -4.46 11.49 -2.28
C THR A 47 -5.11 12.56 -3.14
N GLY A 48 -6.36 12.38 -3.61
CA GLY A 48 -7.06 13.42 -4.40
C GLY A 48 -7.31 14.70 -3.60
N LEU A 49 -7.82 14.59 -2.38
CA LEU A 49 -8.10 15.74 -1.50
C LEU A 49 -6.84 16.26 -0.80
N ALA A 50 -5.95 15.37 -0.34
CA ALA A 50 -4.71 15.78 0.31
C ALA A 50 -3.76 16.48 -0.67
N ALA A 51 -3.66 16.04 -1.93
CA ALA A 51 -2.83 16.70 -2.93
C ALA A 51 -3.38 18.10 -3.28
N TRP A 52 -4.71 18.28 -3.32
CA TRP A 52 -5.32 19.57 -3.68
C TRP A 52 -5.14 20.65 -2.60
N LEU A 53 -5.11 20.28 -1.31
CA LEU A 53 -4.83 21.22 -0.23
C LEU A 53 -3.33 21.47 0.03
N VAL A 54 -2.47 20.48 -0.16
CA VAL A 54 -1.04 20.58 0.16
C VAL A 54 -0.22 21.19 -0.99
N ALA A 55 -0.60 20.94 -2.25
CA ALA A 55 0.09 21.50 -3.43
C ALA A 55 0.21 23.04 -3.43
N PRO A 56 -0.84 23.83 -3.10
CA PRO A 56 -0.73 25.29 -3.11
C PRO A 56 0.12 25.84 -1.96
N TRP A 57 0.20 25.15 -0.81
CA TRP A 57 1.00 25.62 0.33
C TRP A 57 2.50 25.43 0.10
N ILE A 58 2.91 24.32 -0.51
CA ILE A 58 4.33 24.06 -0.85
C ILE A 58 4.85 25.14 -1.82
N GLY A 59 4.07 25.44 -2.87
CA GLY A 59 4.44 26.49 -3.83
C GLY A 59 4.57 27.86 -3.18
N ARG A 60 3.61 28.26 -2.33
CA ARG A 60 3.63 29.54 -1.61
C ARG A 60 4.81 29.62 -0.62
N ALA A 61 5.11 28.53 0.08
CA ALA A 61 6.24 28.48 1.01
C ALA A 61 7.58 28.64 0.30
N LEU A 62 7.80 27.91 -0.81
CA LEU A 62 9.03 28.01 -1.60
C LEU A 62 9.24 29.42 -2.16
N PHE A 63 8.17 30.05 -2.67
CA PHE A 63 8.25 31.41 -3.21
C PHE A 63 8.57 32.45 -2.12
N ALA A 64 7.94 32.34 -0.94
CA ALA A 64 8.21 33.24 0.18
C ALA A 64 9.66 33.12 0.69
N ILE A 65 10.20 31.89 0.78
CA ILE A 65 11.58 31.66 1.20
C ILE A 65 12.56 32.27 0.19
N ALA A 66 12.35 32.04 -1.11
CA ALA A 66 13.19 32.61 -2.16
C ALA A 66 13.16 34.16 -2.14
N ALA A 67 11.98 34.75 -1.94
CA ALA A 67 11.83 36.21 -1.84
C ALA A 67 12.56 36.80 -0.61
N LEU A 68 12.51 36.14 0.55
CA LEU A 68 13.22 36.59 1.75
C LEU A 68 14.74 36.53 1.57
N ILE A 69 15.25 35.44 1.00
CA ILE A 69 16.69 35.29 0.71
C ILE A 69 17.13 36.38 -0.28
N PHE A 70 16.36 36.59 -1.35
CA PHE A 70 16.66 37.61 -2.36
C PHE A 70 16.63 39.03 -1.78
N LEU A 71 15.61 39.36 -0.99
CA LEU A 71 15.50 40.67 -0.35
C LEU A 71 16.63 40.90 0.65
N GLY A 72 16.98 39.89 1.46
CA GLY A 72 18.12 39.95 2.37
C GLY A 72 19.44 40.15 1.63
N TYR A 73 19.60 39.49 0.48
CA TYR A 73 20.77 39.68 -0.39
C TYR A 73 20.84 41.12 -0.90
N LEU A 74 19.74 41.68 -1.42
CA LEU A 74 19.68 43.08 -1.88
C LEU A 74 19.97 44.09 -0.76
N LEU A 75 19.44 43.85 0.45
CA LEU A 75 19.72 44.68 1.63
C LEU A 75 21.19 44.62 2.08
N THR A 76 21.86 43.48 1.86
CA THR A 76 23.27 43.29 2.20
C THR A 76 24.21 43.82 1.11
N SER A 77 23.81 43.74 -0.17
CA SER A 77 24.59 44.25 -1.31
C SER A 77 24.40 45.76 -1.54
N GLY A 78 23.29 46.34 -1.09
CA GLY A 78 22.97 47.75 -1.24
C GLY A 78 23.41 48.63 -0.06
N ARG A 79 24.07 48.06 0.94
CA ARG A 79 24.59 48.75 2.13
C ARG A 79 26.11 48.70 2.14
#